data_AF-A0A1R1XRD9-F1
#
_entry.id   AF-A0A1R1XRD9-F1
#
_cell.length_a   1.000
_cell.length_b   1.000
_cell.length_c   1.000
_cell.angle_alpha   90.00
_cell.angle_beta   90.00
_cell.angle_gamma   90.00
#
_symmetry.space_group_name_H-M   'P 1'
#
loop_
_entity.id
_entity.type
_entity.pdbx_description
1 polymer ?
#
loop_
_entity_poly.entity_id
_entity_poly.type
_entity_poly.pdbx_seq_one_letter_code
_entity_poly.pdbx_strand_id
1 'polypeptide(L)'
;MGKDYVDIKNIFRYFVFNYFNPNSSYFRKDERKVTHVKETKDYVKKALDIATFTDFQEAGFYPPTKVTLPSIISQLLIRRDPIFIGGRYMKLLRGVSQTPFFVGDLKLAENSVSELIAGPISTILKPEGHNFVGSGREDADVRMLGTGRPFYIEFKECIAETISPEQLSIIQNEINTNNPFVRATHLKLLQK
;
A
#
# COMPACT_ATOMS: atom_id res chain seq x y z
N MET A 1 4.87 15.43 30.70
CA MET A 1 5.47 14.12 30.40
C MET A 1 6.75 14.38 29.62
N GLY A 2 7.90 14.13 30.25
CA GLY A 2 9.22 14.43 29.69
C GLY A 2 9.49 13.57 28.46
N LYS A 3 10.15 14.16 27.44
CA LYS A 3 10.71 13.39 26.34
C LYS A 3 11.89 12.61 26.91
N ASP A 4 11.81 11.29 26.94
CA ASP A 4 12.93 10.44 27.34
C ASP A 4 14.02 10.55 26.27
N TYR A 5 15.10 11.26 26.62
CA TYR A 5 16.29 11.38 25.79
C TYR A 5 17.17 10.17 26.03
N VAL A 6 17.49 9.43 24.98
CA VAL A 6 18.37 8.26 25.08
C VAL A 6 19.80 8.72 24.90
N ASP A 7 20.59 8.59 25.97
CA ASP A 7 22.03 8.82 25.98
C ASP A 7 22.73 7.91 24.96
N ILE A 8 23.81 8.39 24.32
CA ILE A 8 24.57 7.65 23.30
C ILE A 8 25.06 6.30 23.82
N LYS A 9 25.39 6.24 25.12
CA LYS A 9 25.78 5.01 25.83
C LYS A 9 24.68 3.96 25.81
N ASN A 10 23.42 4.38 25.80
CA ASN A 10 22.27 3.49 25.67
C ASN A 10 21.92 3.21 24.21
N ILE A 11 22.05 4.17 23.29
CA ILE A 11 21.71 3.97 21.86
C ILE A 11 22.44 2.76 21.27
N PHE A 12 23.74 2.67 21.51
CA PHE A 12 24.57 1.62 20.94
C PHE A 12 24.37 0.25 21.62
N ARG A 13 24.18 0.25 22.95
CA ARG A 13 23.84 -0.94 23.73
C ARG A 13 22.44 -1.49 23.40
N TYR A 14 21.53 -0.61 23.01
CA TYR A 14 20.16 -0.93 22.57
C TYR A 14 20.13 -1.33 21.08
N PHE A 15 20.95 -0.72 20.21
CA PHE A 15 20.97 -1.00 18.77
C PHE A 15 21.44 -2.41 18.41
N VAL A 16 22.36 -2.97 19.18
CA VAL A 16 23.05 -4.22 18.80
C VAL A 16 22.72 -5.41 19.70
N PHE A 17 22.32 -5.18 20.97
CA PHE A 17 22.14 -6.30 21.91
C PHE A 17 20.71 -6.54 22.39
N ASN A 18 19.78 -5.59 22.36
CA ASN A 18 18.44 -5.80 22.91
C ASN A 18 17.36 -5.12 22.07
N TYR A 19 16.53 -5.98 21.47
CA TYR A 19 15.24 -5.71 20.84
C TYR A 19 14.65 -4.28 21.00
N PHE A 20 14.50 -3.61 19.85
CA PHE A 20 13.40 -2.73 19.44
C PHE A 20 12.80 -1.78 20.51
N ASN A 21 13.14 -0.49 20.44
CA ASN A 21 12.28 0.58 20.94
C ASN A 21 12.22 1.74 19.92
N PRO A 22 11.14 1.81 19.12
CA PRO A 22 11.02 2.74 17.99
C PRO A 22 10.82 4.22 18.38
N ASN A 23 10.79 4.55 19.68
CA ASN A 23 10.52 5.91 20.19
C ASN A 23 11.74 6.64 20.77
N SER A 24 12.97 6.18 20.51
CA SER A 24 14.18 6.82 21.02
C SER A 24 14.61 8.05 20.19
N SER A 25 15.06 9.10 20.88
CA SER A 25 15.63 10.31 20.27
C SER A 25 17.02 10.58 20.81
N TYR A 26 17.95 10.92 19.91
CA TYR A 26 19.34 11.23 20.21
C TYR A 26 19.52 12.74 20.35
N PHE A 27 20.21 13.17 21.41
CA PHE A 27 20.50 14.57 21.68
C PHE A 27 21.98 14.77 22.05
N ARG A 28 22.71 15.55 21.26
CA ARG A 28 24.07 15.96 21.59
C ARG A 28 24.05 17.37 22.19
N LYS A 29 24.42 17.47 23.47
CA LYS A 29 24.41 18.75 24.22
C LYS A 29 25.32 19.82 23.61
N ASP A 30 26.46 19.42 23.03
CA ASP A 30 27.46 20.37 22.53
C ASP A 30 27.11 21.04 21.20
N GLU A 31 26.31 20.38 20.34
CA GLU A 31 25.93 20.90 19.02
C GLU A 31 24.45 21.31 18.90
N ARG A 32 23.64 21.11 19.94
CA ARG A 32 22.17 21.30 19.92
C ARG A 32 21.47 20.57 18.77
N LYS A 33 22.06 19.50 18.22
CA LYS A 33 21.46 18.68 17.16
C LYS A 33 20.73 17.50 17.77
N VAL A 34 19.49 17.29 17.28
CA VAL A 34 18.60 16.20 17.70
C VAL A 34 18.28 15.35 16.49
N THR A 35 18.43 14.04 16.60
CA THR A 35 18.03 13.11 15.54
C THR A 35 17.18 12.00 16.13
N HIS A 36 16.04 11.74 15.50
CA HIS A 36 15.25 10.54 15.80
C HIS A 36 15.97 9.34 15.22
N VAL A 37 16.09 8.26 15.99
CA VAL A 37 16.75 7.05 15.50
C VAL A 37 15.69 5.98 15.27
N LYS A 38 15.64 5.45 14.05
CA LYS A 38 14.78 4.32 13.66
C LYS A 38 15.62 3.22 13.04
N GLU A 39 15.07 2.03 12.95
CA GLU A 39 15.68 0.83 12.37
C GLU A 39 15.63 0.84 10.84
N THR A 40 16.08 1.93 10.22
CA THR A 40 16.30 1.97 8.78
C THR A 40 17.72 2.43 8.50
N LYS A 41 18.28 1.98 7.39
CA LYS A 41 19.62 2.36 6.94
C LYS A 41 19.82 3.89 6.93
N ASP A 42 18.79 4.64 6.57
CA ASP A 42 18.86 6.10 6.48
C ASP A 42 18.93 6.77 7.85
N TYR A 43 18.22 6.25 8.84
CA TYR A 43 18.28 6.76 10.21
C TYR A 43 19.60 6.38 10.90
N VAL A 44 20.13 5.18 10.60
CA VAL A 44 21.47 4.78 11.06
C VAL A 44 22.53 5.73 10.49
N LYS A 45 22.50 6.04 9.19
CA LYS A 45 23.42 7.03 8.59
C LYS A 45 23.38 8.38 9.29
N LYS A 46 22.17 8.92 9.52
CA LYS A 46 22.00 10.21 10.21
C LYS A 46 22.54 10.19 11.64
N ALA A 47 22.46 9.06 12.33
CA ALA A 47 23.05 8.92 13.66
C ALA A 47 24.59 8.85 13.60
N LEU A 48 25.14 8.13 12.62
CA LEU A 48 26.59 8.06 12.38
C LEU A 48 27.20 9.43 12.06
N ASP A 49 26.47 10.30 11.35
CA ASP A 49 26.93 11.66 11.01
C ASP A 49 27.16 12.56 12.24
N ILE A 50 26.55 12.23 13.39
CA ILE A 50 26.67 13.03 14.62
C ILE A 50 27.53 12.33 15.68
N ALA A 51 27.66 11.00 15.59
CA ALA A 51 28.46 10.19 16.49
C ALA A 51 29.97 10.45 16.32
N THR A 52 30.70 10.46 17.42
CA THR A 52 32.15 10.61 17.45
C THR A 52 32.84 9.28 17.73
N PHE A 53 34.14 9.23 17.44
CA PHE A 53 34.98 8.08 17.75
C PHE A 53 34.93 7.66 19.23
N THR A 54 34.94 8.64 20.15
CA THR A 54 34.84 8.40 21.60
C THR A 54 33.53 7.70 21.96
N ASP A 55 32.43 8.08 21.31
CA ASP A 55 31.11 7.46 21.52
C ASP A 55 31.13 5.97 21.14
N PHE A 56 31.80 5.61 20.04
CA PHE A 56 31.96 4.20 19.64
C PHE A 56 32.86 3.41 20.59
N GLN A 57 33.93 4.04 21.11
CA GLN A 57 34.83 3.41 22.07
C GLN A 57 34.14 3.16 23.41
N GLU A 58 33.47 4.17 23.97
CA GLU A 58 32.74 4.05 25.24
C GLU A 58 31.61 3.02 25.15
N ALA A 59 30.97 2.90 23.99
CA ALA A 59 29.93 1.91 23.75
C ALA A 59 30.47 0.52 23.37
N GLY A 60 31.79 0.36 23.20
CA GLY A 60 32.42 -0.93 22.91
C GLY A 60 32.28 -1.42 21.46
N PHE A 61 31.94 -0.53 20.53
CA PHE A 61 31.81 -0.85 19.09
C PHE A 61 33.10 -0.65 18.30
N TYR A 62 34.13 -0.10 18.94
CA TYR A 62 35.44 0.11 18.33
C TYR A 62 36.57 -0.58 19.13
N PRO A 63 37.44 -1.36 18.46
CA PRO A 63 37.37 -1.74 17.05
C PRO A 63 36.19 -2.71 16.79
N PRO A 64 35.55 -2.67 15.60
CA PRO A 64 34.45 -3.57 15.28
C PRO A 64 34.96 -5.02 15.29
N THR A 65 34.17 -5.91 15.88
CA THR A 65 34.46 -7.35 15.89
C THR A 65 34.47 -7.91 14.47
N LYS A 66 35.44 -8.79 14.19
CA LYS A 66 35.53 -9.48 12.90
C LYS A 66 34.26 -10.30 12.66
N VAL A 67 33.60 -10.05 11.54
CA VAL A 67 32.47 -10.87 11.08
C VAL A 67 33.00 -12.22 10.61
N THR A 68 32.56 -13.30 11.27
CA THR A 68 33.02 -14.68 11.00
C THR A 68 32.08 -15.47 10.11
N LEU A 69 30.82 -15.04 10.01
CA LEU A 69 29.78 -15.70 9.24
C LEU A 69 29.44 -14.88 7.99
N PRO A 70 29.15 -15.53 6.84
CA PRO A 70 28.62 -14.82 5.69
C PRO A 70 27.23 -14.26 6.00
N SER A 71 26.86 -13.17 5.34
CA SER A 71 25.50 -12.65 5.37
C SER A 71 24.51 -13.67 4.78
N ILE A 72 23.34 -13.80 5.39
CA ILE A 72 22.24 -14.63 4.88
C ILE A 72 21.15 -13.74 4.28
N ILE A 73 20.46 -14.25 3.27
CA ILE A 73 19.25 -13.61 2.76
C ILE A 73 18.15 -13.86 3.80
N SER A 74 17.73 -12.82 4.51
CA SER A 74 16.64 -12.90 5.49
C SER A 74 15.28 -13.08 4.82
N GLN A 75 15.09 -12.47 3.65
CA GLN A 75 13.84 -12.50 2.91
C GLN A 75 14.07 -12.25 1.42
N LEU A 76 13.36 -13.01 0.57
CA LEU A 76 13.23 -12.74 -0.86
C LEU A 76 11.75 -12.46 -1.15
N LEU A 77 11.45 -11.27 -1.66
CA LEU A 77 10.11 -10.87 -2.05
C LEU A 77 10.03 -10.73 -3.57
N ILE A 78 9.09 -11.45 -4.17
CA ILE A 78 8.71 -11.30 -5.57
C ILE A 78 7.34 -10.62 -5.57
N ARG A 79 7.20 -9.58 -6.40
CA ARG A 79 6.01 -8.74 -6.52
C ARG A 79 5.75 -8.50 -7.99
N ARG A 80 4.49 -8.33 -8.36
CA ARG A 80 4.09 -7.96 -9.74
C ARG A 80 3.58 -6.54 -9.78
N ASP A 81 3.92 -5.84 -10.85
CA ASP A 81 3.36 -4.52 -11.09
C ASP A 81 1.84 -4.62 -11.26
N PRO A 82 1.07 -3.68 -10.67
CA PRO A 82 -0.37 -3.73 -10.76
C PRO A 82 -0.87 -3.48 -12.19
N ILE A 83 -1.98 -4.13 -12.53
CA ILE A 83 -2.67 -3.96 -13.81
C ILE A 83 -3.78 -2.92 -13.64
N PHE A 84 -3.82 -1.92 -14.50
CA PHE A 84 -4.83 -0.86 -14.47
C PHE A 84 -5.82 -1.06 -15.60
N ILE A 85 -7.11 -1.15 -15.27
CA ILE A 85 -8.21 -1.19 -16.25
C ILE A 85 -9.15 -0.04 -15.95
N GLY A 86 -9.47 0.76 -16.97
CA GLY A 86 -10.37 1.90 -16.83
C GLY A 86 -11.48 1.91 -17.86
N GLY A 87 -12.46 2.75 -17.60
CA GLY A 87 -13.63 2.93 -18.47
C GLY A 87 -14.60 3.94 -17.88
N ARG A 88 -15.89 3.80 -18.23
CA ARG A 88 -16.98 4.57 -17.64
C ARG A 88 -18.07 3.65 -17.14
N TYR A 89 -18.59 3.91 -15.94
CA TYR A 89 -19.71 3.13 -15.40
C TYR A 89 -21.00 3.93 -15.36
N MET A 90 -22.11 3.25 -15.57
CA MET A 90 -23.45 3.72 -15.24
C MET A 90 -23.96 2.91 -14.06
N LYS A 91 -24.68 3.57 -13.16
CA LYS A 91 -25.38 2.97 -12.03
C LYS A 91 -26.88 3.17 -12.25
N LEU A 92 -27.56 2.09 -12.61
CA LEU A 92 -28.93 2.12 -13.11
C LEU A 92 -29.96 2.11 -11.97
N LEU A 93 -29.63 1.47 -10.85
CA LEU A 93 -30.51 1.30 -9.70
C LEU A 93 -29.98 2.02 -8.45
N ARG A 94 -30.92 2.41 -7.57
CA ARG A 94 -30.63 2.95 -6.24
C ARG A 94 -30.32 1.80 -5.27
N GLY A 95 -29.67 2.10 -4.15
CA GLY A 95 -29.27 1.11 -3.15
C GLY A 95 -27.94 0.39 -3.44
N VAL A 96 -27.21 0.84 -4.46
CA VAL A 96 -25.88 0.30 -4.82
C VAL A 96 -24.82 1.30 -4.41
N SER A 97 -23.84 0.90 -3.60
CA SER A 97 -22.75 1.78 -3.19
C SER A 97 -21.71 1.95 -4.31
N GLN A 98 -20.88 3.01 -4.29
CA GLN A 98 -19.79 3.13 -5.28
C GLN A 98 -18.67 2.12 -4.98
N THR A 99 -18.20 2.12 -3.73
CA THR A 99 -17.22 1.17 -3.18
C THR A 99 -17.90 0.35 -2.08
N PRO A 100 -17.39 -0.84 -1.74
CA PRO A 100 -17.98 -1.69 -0.70
C PRO A 100 -18.22 -0.89 0.59
N PHE A 101 -19.45 -0.92 1.08
CA PHE A 101 -19.86 -0.12 2.23
C PHE A 101 -19.98 -1.00 3.48
N PHE A 102 -18.98 -0.91 4.35
CA PHE A 102 -18.90 -1.65 5.60
C PHE A 102 -18.93 -0.72 6.82
N VAL A 103 -19.59 -1.16 7.90
CA VAL A 103 -19.46 -0.61 9.25
C VAL A 103 -19.12 -1.76 10.19
N GLY A 104 -17.86 -1.80 10.65
CA GLY A 104 -17.30 -3.02 11.22
C GLY A 104 -17.39 -4.16 10.21
N ASP A 105 -17.98 -5.28 10.62
CA ASP A 105 -18.19 -6.45 9.75
C ASP A 105 -19.54 -6.42 8.99
N LEU A 106 -20.39 -5.41 9.24
CA LEU A 106 -21.70 -5.31 8.62
C LEU A 106 -21.61 -4.64 7.24
N LYS A 107 -21.97 -5.38 6.18
CA LYS A 107 -22.11 -4.85 4.82
C LYS A 107 -23.45 -4.10 4.69
N LEU A 108 -23.41 -2.77 4.60
CA LEU A 108 -24.60 -1.91 4.57
C LEU A 108 -25.26 -1.81 3.19
N ALA A 109 -24.48 -2.03 2.13
CA ALA A 109 -25.00 -2.14 0.77
C ALA A 109 -24.58 -3.49 0.20
N GLU A 110 -25.55 -4.32 -0.16
CA GLU A 110 -25.31 -5.67 -0.69
C GLU A 110 -24.35 -5.63 -1.89
N ASN A 111 -24.54 -4.65 -2.76
CA ASN A 111 -23.77 -4.47 -3.99
C ASN A 111 -23.00 -3.15 -4.01
N SER A 112 -21.83 -3.17 -4.64
CA SER A 112 -21.08 -1.96 -5.01
C SER A 112 -20.71 -1.95 -6.49
N VAL A 113 -20.61 -0.75 -7.07
CA VAL A 113 -20.13 -0.55 -8.45
C VAL A 113 -18.75 -1.18 -8.62
N SER A 114 -17.87 -0.98 -7.64
CA SER A 114 -16.54 -1.56 -7.61
C SER A 114 -16.55 -3.08 -7.74
N GLU A 115 -17.33 -3.80 -6.92
CA GLU A 115 -17.39 -5.26 -6.94
C GLU A 115 -18.02 -5.78 -8.23
N LEU A 116 -19.11 -5.16 -8.68
CA LEU A 116 -19.85 -5.59 -9.88
C LEU A 116 -19.03 -5.46 -11.17
N ILE A 117 -18.12 -4.50 -11.25
CA ILE A 117 -17.21 -4.33 -12.39
C ILE A 117 -15.95 -5.16 -12.21
N ALA A 118 -15.36 -5.19 -11.01
CA ALA A 118 -14.12 -5.93 -10.75
C ALA A 118 -14.31 -7.44 -10.82
N GLY A 119 -15.47 -7.97 -10.39
CA GLY A 119 -15.72 -9.41 -10.27
C GLY A 119 -15.39 -10.20 -11.54
N PRO A 120 -16.03 -9.90 -12.69
CA PRO A 120 -15.74 -10.58 -13.94
C PRO A 120 -14.27 -10.47 -14.38
N ILE A 121 -13.66 -9.30 -14.22
CA ILE A 121 -12.23 -9.08 -14.55
C ILE A 121 -11.32 -9.93 -13.65
N SER A 122 -11.65 -10.04 -12.36
CA SER A 122 -10.91 -10.82 -11.37
C SER A 122 -10.93 -12.32 -11.66
N THR A 123 -11.92 -12.83 -12.40
CA THR A 123 -11.92 -14.25 -12.82
C THR A 123 -10.76 -14.59 -13.74
N ILE A 124 -10.30 -13.61 -14.53
CA ILE A 124 -9.17 -13.75 -15.45
C ILE A 124 -7.87 -13.39 -14.74
N LEU A 125 -7.80 -12.18 -14.14
CA LEU A 125 -6.55 -11.66 -13.57
C LEU A 125 -6.14 -12.37 -12.27
N LYS A 126 -7.12 -12.91 -11.53
CA LYS A 126 -6.93 -13.52 -10.19
C LYS A 126 -6.06 -12.65 -9.28
N PRO A 127 -6.46 -11.38 -9.04
CA PRO A 127 -5.72 -10.46 -8.19
C PRO A 127 -5.78 -10.88 -6.72
N GLU A 128 -4.78 -10.50 -5.92
CA GLU A 128 -4.88 -10.56 -4.45
C GLU A 128 -5.92 -9.56 -3.93
N GLY A 129 -6.04 -8.41 -4.60
CA GLY A 129 -7.05 -7.41 -4.31
C GLY A 129 -7.09 -6.30 -5.37
N HIS A 130 -8.09 -5.43 -5.28
CA HIS A 130 -8.26 -4.33 -6.21
C HIS A 130 -8.60 -3.02 -5.50
N ASN A 131 -8.16 -1.91 -6.09
CA ASN A 131 -8.50 -0.55 -5.68
C ASN A 131 -9.32 0.11 -6.78
N PHE A 132 -10.56 0.48 -6.49
CA PHE A 132 -11.43 1.21 -7.42
C PHE A 132 -11.29 2.72 -7.20
N VAL A 133 -11.09 3.48 -8.27
CA VAL A 133 -10.99 4.94 -8.24
C VAL A 133 -11.93 5.53 -9.28
N GLY A 134 -12.97 6.23 -8.80
CA GLY A 134 -13.90 6.99 -9.63
C GLY A 134 -13.50 8.46 -9.77
N SER A 135 -13.81 9.08 -10.90
CA SER A 135 -13.73 10.54 -11.07
C SER A 135 -14.92 11.22 -10.38
N GLY A 136 -14.84 11.30 -9.05
CA GLY A 136 -15.92 11.73 -8.16
C GLY A 136 -16.76 10.58 -7.60
N ARG A 137 -17.77 10.91 -6.80
CA ARG A 137 -18.62 9.96 -6.06
C ARG A 137 -20.10 10.32 -6.19
N GLU A 138 -20.96 9.32 -6.12
CA GLU A 138 -22.40 9.47 -5.90
C GLU A 138 -22.83 8.69 -4.65
N ASP A 139 -23.93 9.10 -4.05
CA ASP A 139 -24.51 8.38 -2.91
C ASP A 139 -25.21 7.09 -3.33
N ALA A 140 -25.41 6.19 -2.37
CA ALA A 140 -25.98 4.87 -2.61
C ALA A 140 -27.39 4.94 -3.21
N ASP A 141 -28.17 5.94 -2.82
CA ASP A 141 -29.50 6.20 -3.36
C ASP A 141 -29.48 6.99 -4.68
N VAL A 142 -28.36 7.50 -5.17
CA VAL A 142 -28.28 8.28 -6.42
C VAL A 142 -27.96 7.38 -7.63
N ARG A 143 -28.63 7.62 -8.76
CA ARG A 143 -28.32 6.96 -10.04
C ARG A 143 -27.23 7.71 -10.82
N MET A 144 -26.41 7.00 -11.58
CA MET A 144 -25.40 7.56 -12.48
C MET A 144 -25.72 7.14 -13.92
N LEU A 145 -26.30 8.05 -14.69
CA LEU A 145 -26.83 7.77 -16.05
C LEU A 145 -26.01 8.50 -17.13
N GLY A 146 -26.58 8.65 -18.33
CA GLY A 146 -25.94 9.34 -19.45
C GLY A 146 -24.73 8.57 -19.97
N THR A 147 -23.61 9.25 -20.15
CA THR A 147 -22.35 8.61 -20.58
C THR A 147 -21.63 7.88 -19.44
N GLY A 148 -22.18 7.90 -18.22
CA GLY A 148 -21.56 7.30 -17.03
C GLY A 148 -20.41 8.12 -16.46
N ARG A 149 -19.82 7.64 -15.35
CA ARG A 149 -18.68 8.26 -14.67
C ARG A 149 -17.37 7.57 -15.05
N PRO A 150 -16.30 8.32 -15.39
CA PRO A 150 -14.96 7.75 -15.56
C PRO A 150 -14.46 7.06 -14.29
N PHE A 151 -13.79 5.93 -14.45
CA PHE A 151 -13.12 5.22 -13.36
C PHE A 151 -11.90 4.46 -13.86
N TYR A 152 -11.04 4.04 -12.93
CA TYR A 152 -10.10 2.96 -13.14
C TYR A 152 -10.06 2.02 -11.93
N ILE A 153 -9.59 0.80 -12.15
CA ILE A 153 -9.36 -0.21 -11.14
C ILE A 153 -7.90 -0.63 -11.25
N GLU A 154 -7.20 -0.54 -10.12
CA GLU A 154 -5.86 -1.10 -9.93
C GLU A 154 -6.02 -2.51 -9.38
N PHE A 155 -5.56 -3.51 -10.12
CA PHE A 155 -5.52 -4.90 -9.69
C PHE A 155 -4.10 -5.27 -9.23
N LYS A 156 -3.98 -5.77 -8.01
CA LYS A 156 -2.68 -6.05 -7.35
C LYS A 156 -2.33 -7.53 -7.39
N GLU A 157 -1.04 -7.81 -7.54
CA GLU A 157 -0.47 -9.17 -7.47
C GLU A 157 -1.23 -10.18 -8.35
N CYS A 158 -1.62 -9.76 -9.57
CA CYS A 158 -2.33 -10.60 -10.52
C CYS A 158 -1.54 -11.86 -10.86
N ILE A 159 -2.21 -13.01 -10.94
CA ILE A 159 -1.55 -14.26 -11.36
C ILE A 159 -1.35 -14.27 -12.89
N ALA A 160 -2.33 -13.74 -13.63
CA ALA A 160 -2.22 -13.57 -15.07
C ALA A 160 -1.62 -12.18 -15.39
N GLU A 161 -0.65 -12.14 -16.30
CA GLU A 161 0.08 -10.92 -16.64
C GLU A 161 -0.58 -10.11 -17.76
N THR A 162 -1.46 -10.72 -18.56
CA THR A 162 -2.04 -10.07 -19.73
C THR A 162 -3.54 -10.30 -19.86
N ILE A 163 -4.22 -9.28 -20.37
CA ILE A 163 -5.62 -9.33 -20.78
C ILE A 163 -5.74 -8.62 -22.12
N SER A 164 -6.27 -9.31 -23.13
CA SER A 164 -6.38 -8.75 -24.47
C SER A 164 -7.56 -7.77 -24.57
N PRO A 165 -7.52 -6.81 -25.51
CA PRO A 165 -8.68 -5.94 -25.79
C PRO A 165 -9.96 -6.72 -26.14
N GLU A 166 -9.83 -7.87 -26.80
CA GLU A 166 -10.95 -8.76 -27.14
C GLU A 166 -11.57 -9.38 -25.88
N GLN A 167 -10.74 -9.86 -24.95
CA GLN A 167 -11.20 -10.37 -23.65
C GLN A 167 -11.90 -9.26 -22.85
N LEU A 168 -11.37 -8.04 -22.83
CA LEU A 168 -12.01 -6.90 -22.18
C LEU A 168 -13.37 -6.56 -22.81
N SER A 169 -13.51 -6.67 -24.13
CA SER A 169 -14.79 -6.48 -24.81
C SER A 169 -15.82 -7.53 -24.41
N ILE A 170 -15.40 -8.81 -24.34
CA ILE A 170 -16.25 -9.91 -23.86
C ILE A 170 -16.70 -9.65 -22.41
N ILE A 171 -15.76 -9.30 -21.53
CA ILE A 171 -16.05 -8.97 -20.12
C ILE A 171 -16.98 -7.76 -20.01
N GLN A 172 -16.81 -6.74 -20.84
CA GLN A 172 -17.70 -5.59 -20.85
C GLN A 172 -19.14 -6.01 -21.15
N ASN A 173 -19.33 -6.88 -22.15
CA ASN A 173 -20.65 -7.41 -22.49
C ASN A 173 -21.22 -8.29 -21.37
N GLU A 174 -20.37 -9.08 -20.71
CA GLU A 174 -20.73 -9.87 -19.54
C GLU A 174 -21.24 -8.97 -18.39
N ILE A 175 -20.46 -7.95 -18.00
CA ILE A 175 -20.86 -6.95 -16.98
C ILE A 175 -22.21 -6.33 -17.35
N ASN A 176 -22.43 -6.06 -18.64
CA ASN A 176 -23.64 -5.41 -19.12
C ASN A 176 -24.86 -6.34 -19.19
N THR A 177 -24.68 -7.65 -19.11
CA THR A 177 -25.75 -8.64 -19.25
C THR A 177 -26.08 -9.33 -17.93
N ASN A 178 -25.07 -9.59 -17.09
CA ASN A 178 -25.18 -10.46 -15.92
C ASN A 178 -25.75 -9.78 -14.66
N ASN A 179 -26.02 -8.48 -14.70
CA ASN A 179 -26.66 -7.80 -13.58
C ASN A 179 -27.52 -6.61 -14.07
N PRO A 180 -28.56 -6.19 -13.31
CA PRO A 180 -29.36 -5.01 -13.63
C PRO A 180 -28.82 -3.70 -13.03
N PHE A 181 -27.76 -3.75 -12.22
CA PHE A 181 -27.33 -2.65 -11.37
C PHE A 181 -26.39 -1.67 -12.07
N VAL A 182 -25.43 -2.16 -12.84
CA VAL A 182 -24.37 -1.35 -13.46
C VAL A 182 -24.15 -1.69 -14.91
N ARG A 183 -23.65 -0.72 -15.68
CA ARG A 183 -23.11 -0.93 -17.02
C ARG A 183 -21.71 -0.37 -17.09
N ALA A 184 -20.81 -1.06 -17.76
CA ALA A 184 -19.47 -0.58 -18.07
C ALA A 184 -19.36 -0.30 -19.57
N THR A 185 -18.66 0.78 -19.91
CA THR A 185 -18.37 1.16 -21.30
C THR A 185 -16.92 1.60 -21.42
N HIS A 186 -16.35 1.44 -22.62
CA HIS A 186 -14.98 1.84 -22.93
C HIS A 186 -13.93 1.19 -22.02
N LEU A 187 -14.13 -0.07 -21.63
CA LEU A 187 -13.13 -0.81 -20.86
C LEU A 187 -11.84 -0.94 -21.66
N LYS A 188 -10.72 -0.54 -21.05
CA LYS A 188 -9.39 -0.59 -21.65
C LYS A 188 -8.30 -0.77 -20.59
N LEU A 189 -7.21 -1.41 -21.00
CA LEU A 189 -5.96 -1.39 -20.25
C LEU A 189 -5.43 0.05 -20.23
N LEU A 190 -4.93 0.50 -19.09
CA LEU A 190 -4.27 1.78 -18.93
C LEU A 190 -2.77 1.58 -18.72
N GLN A 191 -1.98 2.44 -19.33
CA GLN A 191 -0.54 2.56 -19.02
C GLN A 191 -0.38 3.61 -17.92
N LYS A 192 0.45 3.29 -16.94
CA LYS A 192 0.79 4.20 -15.84
C LYS A 192 1.77 5.28 -16.31
#